data_AF-A0A061D1N4-F1
#
_entry.id   AF-A0A061D1N4-F1
#
_cell.length_a   1.000
_cell.length_b   1.000
_cell.length_c   1.000
_cell.angle_alpha   90.00
_cell.angle_beta   90.00
_cell.angle_gamma   90.00
#
_symmetry.space_group_name_H-M   'P 1'
#
loop_
_entity.id
_entity.type
_entity.pdbx_description
1 polymer ?
#
loop_
_entity_poly.entity_id
_entity_poly.type
_entity_poly.pdbx_seq_one_letter_code
_entity_poly.pdbx_strand_id
1 'polypeptide(L)'
;MVYNALTDIPRNLKEGIDWLLALKGTDSENNMTALGTAIHKFLVTKPVGFMQVPALENVKQISKEFMEQEEIKGLWPISELLERFTKPMDKSPAVFYSKFNVDESDYSNVVVRRGVKPEDIAKDISEVVDGCEKFLEEVKKPDQYESAYSAEATWEASCSENPEDCAAVFVGIAPMLYAGLRSLRKASNNEQLKCLRLYKTGFSLEKVLDAMGYKEADLKSNNNGSYIFKALRSVSFRMLVTLYDLSGFWAFYETDTPVPGGALSAESTLRAKAREFYMGEKKKYGIPGVDVDMGLVNAWNTKTYHNKRPKISTASATGNFQSPGAPTVANLDAASPF
;
A
#
# COMPACT_ATOMS: atom_id res chain seq x y z
N MET A 1 -2.62 6.45 25.64
CA MET A 1 -3.97 5.85 25.70
C MET A 1 -3.85 4.53 24.99
N VAL A 2 -4.34 3.44 25.59
CA VAL A 2 -4.32 2.11 24.98
C VAL A 2 -5.76 1.78 24.59
N TYR A 3 -5.98 1.40 23.34
CA TYR A 3 -7.26 0.97 22.80
C TYR A 3 -7.58 -0.46 23.21
N ASN A 4 -8.84 -0.72 23.54
CA ASN A 4 -9.28 -2.03 24.05
C ASN A 4 -10.18 -2.78 23.07
N ALA A 5 -10.57 -2.15 21.95
CA ALA A 5 -11.39 -2.77 20.92
C ALA A 5 -10.87 -2.40 19.52
N LEU A 6 -11.04 -3.30 18.54
CA LEU A 6 -10.76 -3.02 17.13
C LEU A 6 -11.76 -2.04 16.49
N THR A 7 -12.83 -1.67 17.19
CA THR A 7 -13.72 -0.57 16.81
C THR A 7 -13.19 0.79 17.26
N ASP A 8 -12.20 0.83 18.15
CA ASP A 8 -11.49 2.05 18.46
C ASP A 8 -10.67 2.48 17.23
N ILE A 9 -10.71 3.77 16.90
CA ILE A 9 -10.25 4.25 15.59
C ILE A 9 -8.79 4.73 15.69
N PRO A 10 -7.86 4.17 14.90
CA PRO A 10 -6.49 4.68 14.79
C PRO A 10 -6.43 6.14 14.32
N ARG A 11 -5.54 6.93 14.91
CA ARG A 11 -5.38 8.36 14.61
C ARG A 11 -4.12 8.71 13.82
N ASN A 12 -3.23 7.75 13.63
CA ASN A 12 -1.99 7.92 12.87
C ASN A 12 -1.53 6.58 12.28
N LEU A 13 -0.47 6.63 11.48
CA LEU A 13 0.06 5.43 10.81
C LEU A 13 0.50 4.35 11.80
N LYS A 14 1.19 4.71 12.89
CA LYS A 14 1.63 3.75 13.92
C LYS A 14 0.43 3.02 14.50
N GLU A 15 -0.59 3.75 14.95
CA GLU A 15 -1.82 3.18 15.49
C GLU A 15 -2.54 2.30 14.45
N GLY A 16 -2.52 2.69 13.17
CA GLY A 16 -3.12 1.89 12.09
C GLY A 16 -2.38 0.57 11.88
N ILE A 17 -1.05 0.56 11.99
CA ILE A 17 -0.25 -0.66 11.94
C ILE A 17 -0.51 -1.51 13.20
N ASP A 18 -0.58 -0.91 14.38
CA ASP A 18 -0.90 -1.62 15.62
C ASP A 18 -2.29 -2.27 15.55
N TRP A 19 -3.27 -1.59 14.94
CA TRP A 19 -4.60 -2.15 14.70
C TRP A 19 -4.54 -3.38 13.80
N LEU A 20 -3.73 -3.36 12.73
CA LEU A 20 -3.55 -4.52 11.84
C LEU A 20 -2.93 -5.72 12.58
N LEU A 21 -2.00 -5.48 13.51
CA LEU A 21 -1.38 -6.53 14.32
C LEU A 21 -2.33 -7.07 15.39
N ALA A 22 -3.13 -6.20 16.01
CA ALA A 22 -4.16 -6.62 16.96
C ALA A 22 -5.25 -7.46 16.26
N LEU A 23 -5.67 -7.06 15.06
CA LEU A 23 -6.55 -7.83 14.19
C LEU A 23 -5.97 -9.21 13.85
N LYS A 24 -4.68 -9.29 13.52
CA LYS A 24 -3.98 -10.55 13.24
C LYS A 24 -4.17 -11.54 14.40
N GLY A 25 -3.94 -11.07 15.62
CA GLY A 25 -4.14 -11.86 16.84
C GLY A 25 -3.42 -13.22 16.80
N THR A 26 -3.97 -14.21 17.50
CA THR A 26 -3.44 -15.57 17.51
C THR A 26 -4.01 -16.46 16.40
N ASP A 27 -5.15 -16.09 15.84
CA ASP A 27 -5.86 -16.85 14.80
C ASP A 27 -5.94 -16.04 13.50
N SER A 28 -4.77 -15.79 12.92
CA SER A 28 -4.62 -14.93 11.75
C SER A 28 -5.46 -15.39 10.57
N GLU A 29 -5.57 -16.70 10.30
CA GLU A 29 -6.29 -17.20 9.13
C GLU A 29 -7.79 -16.93 9.23
N ASN A 30 -8.40 -17.25 10.38
CA ASN A 30 -9.83 -17.03 10.58
C ASN A 30 -10.15 -15.53 10.67
N ASN A 31 -9.33 -14.73 11.35
CA ASN A 31 -9.56 -13.29 11.47
C ASN A 31 -9.49 -12.58 10.10
N MET A 32 -8.51 -12.92 9.26
CA MET A 32 -8.39 -12.33 7.92
C MET A 32 -9.53 -12.76 7.00
N THR A 33 -9.97 -14.02 7.11
CA THR A 33 -11.12 -14.55 6.36
C THR A 33 -12.40 -13.82 6.75
N ALA A 34 -12.61 -13.62 8.05
CA ALA A 34 -13.78 -12.94 8.58
C ALA A 34 -13.80 -11.46 8.16
N LEU A 35 -12.67 -10.74 8.29
CA LEU A 35 -12.57 -9.36 7.83
C LEU A 35 -12.73 -9.25 6.31
N GLY A 36 -12.09 -10.13 5.52
CA GLY A 36 -12.23 -10.12 4.06
C GLY A 36 -13.68 -10.32 3.62
N THR A 37 -14.41 -11.19 4.30
CA THR A 37 -15.85 -11.38 4.10
C THR A 37 -16.66 -10.14 4.47
N ALA A 38 -16.35 -9.53 5.61
CA ALA A 38 -17.03 -8.32 6.08
C ALA A 38 -16.80 -7.14 5.12
N ILE A 39 -15.56 -6.90 4.68
CA ILE A 39 -15.21 -5.87 3.70
C ILE A 39 -15.87 -6.13 2.36
N HIS A 40 -15.84 -7.37 1.87
CA HIS A 40 -16.50 -7.71 0.61
C HIS A 40 -17.99 -7.35 0.67
N LYS A 41 -18.70 -7.81 1.73
CA LYS A 41 -20.11 -7.50 1.96
C LYS A 41 -20.36 -6.00 2.12
N PHE A 42 -19.46 -5.31 2.80
CA PHE A 42 -19.53 -3.86 2.99
C PHE A 42 -19.41 -3.10 1.67
N LEU A 43 -18.48 -3.46 0.78
CA LEU A 43 -18.20 -2.72 -0.45
C LEU A 43 -19.08 -3.12 -1.64
N VAL A 44 -19.47 -4.39 -1.77
CA VAL A 44 -20.28 -4.89 -2.90
C VAL A 44 -21.67 -4.25 -2.96
N THR A 45 -22.21 -3.85 -1.81
CA THR A 45 -23.57 -3.30 -1.70
C THR A 45 -23.65 -1.80 -1.95
N LYS A 46 -22.51 -1.10 -2.08
CA LYS A 46 -22.49 0.37 -2.17
C LYS A 46 -22.54 0.80 -3.64
N PRO A 47 -23.40 1.77 -4.00
CA PRO A 47 -23.47 2.30 -5.36
C PRO A 47 -22.31 3.27 -5.62
N VAL A 48 -21.95 3.46 -6.89
CA VAL A 48 -20.93 4.45 -7.26
C VAL A 48 -21.46 5.86 -7.04
N GLY A 49 -20.64 6.69 -6.40
CA GLY A 49 -20.98 8.04 -5.97
C GLY A 49 -21.18 8.13 -4.45
N PHE A 50 -21.29 9.37 -3.97
CA PHE A 50 -21.36 9.65 -2.53
C PHE A 50 -22.43 8.89 -1.77
N MET A 51 -22.00 8.18 -0.73
CA MET A 51 -22.84 7.54 0.26
C MET A 51 -22.30 7.85 1.66
N GLN A 52 -23.18 8.33 2.53
CA GLN A 52 -22.85 8.46 3.95
C GLN A 52 -23.07 7.13 4.65
N VAL A 53 -22.03 6.65 5.33
CA VAL A 53 -22.12 5.46 6.19
C VAL A 53 -21.71 5.89 7.60
N PRO A 54 -22.65 5.98 8.57
CA PRO A 54 -22.37 6.56 9.88
C PRO A 54 -21.13 5.98 10.58
N ALA A 55 -20.95 4.65 10.51
CA ALA A 55 -19.79 3.98 11.09
C ALA A 55 -18.44 4.36 10.44
N LEU A 56 -18.47 4.79 9.17
CA LEU A 56 -17.29 5.16 8.38
C LEU A 56 -16.97 6.66 8.49
N GLU A 57 -17.98 7.53 8.66
CA GLU A 57 -17.79 9.00 8.64
C GLU A 57 -16.81 9.47 9.73
N ASN A 58 -16.89 8.92 10.94
CA ASN A 58 -15.95 9.24 12.01
C ASN A 58 -14.52 8.82 11.66
N VAL A 59 -14.36 7.65 11.03
CA VAL A 59 -13.04 7.11 10.63
C VAL A 59 -12.44 7.93 9.49
N LYS A 60 -13.26 8.37 8.54
CA LYS A 60 -12.86 9.25 7.44
C LYS A 60 -12.36 10.58 7.97
N GLN A 61 -13.11 11.18 8.90
CA GLN A 61 -12.74 12.45 9.51
C GLN A 61 -11.38 12.34 10.22
N ILE A 62 -11.17 11.29 11.01
CA ILE A 62 -9.88 11.04 11.69
C ILE A 62 -8.74 10.83 10.67
N SER A 63 -8.98 10.04 9.62
CA SER A 63 -7.96 9.81 8.59
C SER A 63 -7.62 11.10 7.82
N LYS A 64 -8.60 11.97 7.60
CA LYS A 64 -8.40 13.30 7.01
C LYS A 64 -7.60 14.21 7.95
N GLU A 65 -7.95 14.28 9.22
CA GLU A 65 -7.22 15.07 10.24
C GLU A 65 -5.76 14.66 10.33
N PHE A 66 -5.48 13.35 10.32
CA PHE A 66 -4.12 12.83 10.24
C PHE A 66 -3.36 13.41 9.04
N MET A 67 -3.98 13.40 7.86
CA MET A 67 -3.39 13.90 6.62
C MET A 67 -3.23 15.43 6.61
N GLU A 68 -4.02 16.18 7.36
CA GLU A 68 -3.99 17.64 7.44
C GLU A 68 -2.84 18.20 8.30
N GLN A 69 -2.13 17.35 9.06
CA GLN A 69 -0.95 17.74 9.86
C GLN A 69 0.09 18.50 9.02
N GLU A 70 0.56 19.65 9.53
CA GLU A 70 1.46 20.58 8.82
C GLU A 70 2.75 19.91 8.34
N GLU A 71 3.24 18.96 9.13
CA GLU A 71 4.46 18.20 8.90
C GLU A 71 4.39 17.33 7.65
N ILE A 72 3.19 16.91 7.25
CA ILE A 72 2.99 15.87 6.22
C ILE A 72 1.97 16.24 5.14
N LYS A 73 1.11 17.24 5.33
CA LYS A 73 0.04 17.61 4.38
C LYS A 73 0.54 17.98 2.98
N GLY A 74 1.77 18.47 2.88
CA GLY A 74 2.41 18.83 1.60
C GLY A 74 3.15 17.67 0.92
N LEU A 75 3.29 16.52 1.58
CA LEU A 75 3.93 15.35 1.01
C LEU A 75 3.02 14.67 -0.02
N TRP A 76 3.64 14.05 -1.00
CA TRP A 76 2.95 13.09 -1.85
C TRP A 76 3.11 11.68 -1.25
N PRO A 77 2.03 10.87 -1.13
CA PRO A 77 0.70 11.07 -1.73
C PRO A 77 -0.33 11.82 -0.87
N ILE A 78 -0.02 12.24 0.36
CA ILE A 78 -0.99 12.87 1.29
C ILE A 78 -1.76 14.04 0.65
N SER A 79 -1.04 14.98 0.04
CA SER A 79 -1.65 16.13 -0.64
C SER A 79 -2.63 15.75 -1.76
N GLU A 80 -2.40 14.62 -2.43
CA GLU A 80 -3.29 14.11 -3.48
C GLU A 80 -4.54 13.46 -2.88
N LEU A 81 -4.41 12.74 -1.76
CA LEU A 81 -5.58 12.19 -1.08
C LEU A 81 -6.44 13.29 -0.46
N LEU A 82 -5.85 14.30 0.20
CA LEU A 82 -6.61 15.44 0.73
C LEU A 82 -7.44 16.16 -0.36
N GLU A 83 -6.90 16.27 -1.56
CA GLU A 83 -7.62 16.80 -2.71
C GLU A 83 -8.84 15.93 -3.05
N ARG A 84 -8.75 14.60 -2.95
CA ARG A 84 -9.85 13.67 -3.19
C ARG A 84 -10.92 13.70 -2.10
N PHE A 85 -10.54 13.91 -0.84
CA PHE A 85 -11.49 14.09 0.28
C PHE A 85 -12.32 15.37 0.17
N THR A 86 -11.92 16.33 -0.67
CA THR A 86 -12.55 17.65 -0.75
C THR A 86 -13.23 17.89 -2.09
N LYS A 87 -12.72 17.31 -3.18
CA LYS A 87 -13.28 17.52 -4.52
C LYS A 87 -14.41 16.54 -4.84
N PRO A 88 -15.47 16.99 -5.52
CA PRO A 88 -16.44 16.09 -6.13
C PRO A 88 -15.73 15.13 -7.08
N MET A 89 -16.14 13.86 -7.03
CA MET A 89 -15.61 12.81 -7.87
C MET A 89 -16.07 13.00 -9.31
N ASP A 90 -15.14 12.87 -10.25
CA ASP A 90 -15.48 12.92 -11.67
C ASP A 90 -16.09 11.57 -12.08
N LYS A 91 -17.43 11.51 -12.12
CA LYS A 91 -18.21 10.29 -12.43
C LYS A 91 -18.12 9.89 -13.91
N SER A 92 -17.50 10.72 -14.75
CA SER A 92 -17.24 10.42 -16.15
C SER A 92 -15.86 10.96 -16.52
N PRO A 93 -14.77 10.19 -16.33
CA PRO A 93 -13.47 10.61 -16.82
C PRO A 93 -13.58 10.73 -18.34
N ALA A 94 -13.74 11.96 -18.84
CA ALA A 94 -13.71 12.22 -20.26
C ALA A 94 -12.42 11.65 -20.84
N VAL A 95 -12.43 11.24 -22.11
CA VAL A 95 -11.30 10.66 -22.87
C VAL A 95 -9.95 11.40 -22.67
N PHE A 96 -10.01 12.67 -22.26
CA PHE A 96 -8.88 13.52 -21.92
C PHE A 96 -8.07 13.08 -20.66
N TYR A 97 -8.66 12.33 -19.73
CA TYR A 97 -7.98 11.82 -18.53
C TYR A 97 -7.06 10.63 -18.78
N SER A 98 -7.03 10.06 -20.00
CA SER A 98 -6.00 9.07 -20.38
C SER A 98 -4.56 9.62 -20.26
N LYS A 99 -4.38 10.95 -20.12
CA LYS A 99 -3.10 11.61 -19.87
C LYS A 99 -2.73 11.81 -18.40
N PHE A 100 -3.68 11.72 -17.47
CA PHE A 100 -3.44 11.85 -16.03
C PHE A 100 -3.83 10.52 -15.39
N ASN A 101 -2.90 9.80 -14.76
CA ASN A 101 -3.14 8.46 -14.19
C ASN A 101 -4.28 8.49 -13.14
N VAL A 102 -5.54 8.34 -13.58
CA VAL A 102 -6.70 8.16 -12.70
C VAL A 102 -6.84 6.67 -12.45
N ASP A 103 -6.81 6.27 -11.18
CA ASP A 103 -6.92 4.87 -10.80
C ASP A 103 -8.37 4.40 -10.95
N GLU A 104 -8.59 3.16 -11.40
CA GLU A 104 -9.93 2.63 -11.65
C GLU A 104 -10.82 2.61 -10.40
N SER A 105 -10.20 2.45 -9.22
CA SER A 105 -10.82 2.54 -7.90
C SER A 105 -11.32 3.94 -7.52
N ASP A 106 -10.96 4.96 -8.30
CA ASP A 106 -11.42 6.33 -8.10
C ASP A 106 -12.84 6.54 -8.59
N TYR A 107 -13.25 5.80 -9.62
CA TYR A 107 -14.53 6.02 -10.31
C TYR A 107 -15.36 4.76 -10.50
N SER A 108 -14.87 3.60 -10.04
CA SER A 108 -15.63 2.36 -10.12
C SER A 108 -15.40 1.46 -8.91
N ASN A 109 -16.45 0.72 -8.55
CA ASN A 109 -16.36 -0.33 -7.54
C ASN A 109 -15.51 -1.49 -8.08
N VAL A 110 -14.21 -1.45 -7.78
CA VAL A 110 -13.24 -2.45 -8.24
C VAL A 110 -13.55 -3.86 -7.72
N VAL A 111 -14.19 -3.99 -6.55
CA VAL A 111 -14.61 -5.28 -5.99
C VAL A 111 -15.65 -5.92 -6.91
N VAL A 112 -16.69 -5.18 -7.27
CA VAL A 112 -17.74 -5.65 -8.18
C VAL A 112 -17.22 -5.83 -9.61
N ARG A 113 -16.53 -4.82 -10.14
CA ARG A 113 -16.11 -4.77 -11.54
C ARG A 113 -15.11 -5.85 -11.89
N ARG A 114 -14.17 -6.15 -10.98
CA ARG A 114 -13.16 -7.19 -11.19
C ARG A 114 -13.63 -8.56 -10.68
N GLY A 115 -14.81 -8.65 -10.08
CA GLY A 115 -15.34 -9.89 -9.49
C GLY A 115 -14.44 -10.42 -8.38
N VAL A 116 -13.87 -9.53 -7.56
CA VAL A 116 -12.99 -9.88 -6.45
C VAL A 116 -13.80 -10.65 -5.40
N LYS A 117 -13.30 -11.80 -4.98
CA LYS A 117 -13.99 -12.64 -4.00
C LYS A 117 -13.55 -12.31 -2.57
N PRO A 118 -14.36 -12.63 -1.54
CA PRO A 118 -13.96 -12.51 -0.14
C PRO A 118 -12.60 -13.11 0.18
N GLU A 119 -12.27 -14.27 -0.39
CA GLU A 119 -11.02 -14.99 -0.13
C GLU A 119 -9.81 -14.26 -0.74
N ASP A 120 -10.01 -13.58 -1.88
CA ASP A 120 -8.98 -12.76 -2.51
C ASP A 120 -8.69 -11.52 -1.65
N ILE A 121 -9.73 -10.88 -1.10
CA ILE A 121 -9.58 -9.75 -0.16
C ILE A 121 -8.86 -10.20 1.11
N ALA A 122 -9.27 -11.32 1.71
CA ALA A 122 -8.64 -11.86 2.92
C ALA A 122 -7.14 -12.11 2.71
N LYS A 123 -6.77 -12.69 1.56
CA LYS A 123 -5.38 -12.92 1.19
C LYS A 123 -4.61 -11.60 1.02
N ASP A 124 -5.17 -10.65 0.29
CA ASP A 124 -4.51 -9.37 0.04
C ASP A 124 -4.30 -8.57 1.34
N ILE A 125 -5.27 -8.62 2.27
CA ILE A 125 -5.11 -8.01 3.60
C ILE A 125 -4.05 -8.75 4.42
N SER A 126 -4.03 -10.09 4.39
CA SER A 126 -2.99 -10.87 5.08
C SER A 126 -1.59 -10.47 4.60
N GLU A 127 -1.41 -10.26 3.29
CA GLU A 127 -0.16 -9.75 2.73
C GLU A 127 0.19 -8.35 3.26
N VAL A 128 -0.79 -7.43 3.36
CA VAL A 128 -0.60 -6.08 3.93
C VAL A 128 -0.15 -6.16 5.40
N VAL A 129 -0.84 -6.98 6.20
CA VAL A 129 -0.56 -7.18 7.62
C VAL A 129 0.86 -7.71 7.82
N ASP A 130 1.23 -8.78 7.10
CA ASP A 130 2.58 -9.37 7.17
C ASP A 130 3.67 -8.40 6.73
N GLY A 131 3.40 -7.57 5.71
CA GLY A 131 4.32 -6.53 5.26
C GLY A 131 4.56 -5.46 6.33
N CYS A 132 3.48 -5.04 7.01
CA CYS A 132 3.52 -4.06 8.09
C CYS A 132 4.20 -4.62 9.35
N GLU A 133 3.93 -5.88 9.71
CA GLU A 133 4.58 -6.58 10.82
C GLU A 133 6.10 -6.62 10.63
N LYS A 134 6.56 -7.09 9.47
CA LYS A 134 8.01 -7.14 9.14
C LYS A 134 8.64 -5.76 9.13
N PHE A 135 7.93 -4.75 8.61
CA PHE A 135 8.40 -3.37 8.68
C PHE A 135 8.58 -2.94 10.14
N LEU A 136 7.59 -3.22 10.97
CA LEU A 136 7.60 -2.84 12.38
C LEU A 136 8.69 -3.55 13.16
N GLU A 137 8.89 -4.86 12.98
CA GLU A 137 9.98 -5.64 13.59
C GLU A 137 11.38 -5.09 13.25
N GLU A 138 11.54 -4.59 12.03
CA GLU A 138 12.76 -3.92 11.62
C GLU A 138 12.92 -2.58 12.33
N VAL A 139 11.90 -1.72 12.41
CA VAL A 139 12.10 -0.36 12.96
C VAL A 139 11.98 -0.24 14.48
N LYS A 140 11.18 -1.10 15.11
CA LYS A 140 10.86 -1.00 16.54
C LYS A 140 12.00 -1.44 17.44
N LYS A 141 12.11 -0.81 18.61
CA LYS A 141 12.94 -1.31 19.70
C LYS A 141 12.10 -2.25 20.58
N PRO A 142 12.41 -3.57 20.63
CA PRO A 142 11.50 -4.57 21.20
C PRO A 142 11.01 -4.25 22.61
N ASP A 143 11.90 -3.83 23.51
CA ASP A 143 11.57 -3.61 24.92
C ASP A 143 10.99 -2.22 25.23
N GLN A 144 10.90 -1.34 24.22
CA GLN A 144 10.44 0.05 24.39
C GLN A 144 9.23 0.37 23.52
N TYR A 145 8.86 -0.54 22.61
CA TYR A 145 7.71 -0.35 21.74
C TYR A 145 6.41 -0.67 22.48
N GLU A 146 5.61 0.36 22.70
CA GLU A 146 4.26 0.22 23.24
C GLU A 146 3.24 0.20 22.11
N SER A 147 2.53 -0.93 21.94
CA SER A 147 1.39 -1.03 21.03
C SER A 147 0.27 -0.08 21.46
N ALA A 148 -0.38 0.55 20.50
CA ALA A 148 -1.57 1.35 20.77
C ALA A 148 -2.79 0.50 21.15
N TYR A 149 -2.80 -0.79 20.82
CA TYR A 149 -3.89 -1.73 21.09
C TYR A 149 -3.46 -2.73 22.16
N SER A 150 -4.36 -2.98 23.12
CA SER A 150 -4.16 -3.96 24.17
C SER A 150 -4.39 -5.40 23.69
N ALA A 151 -4.11 -6.37 24.56
CA ALA A 151 -4.37 -7.77 24.27
C ALA A 151 -5.87 -8.09 24.21
N GLU A 152 -6.73 -7.23 24.78
CA GLU A 152 -8.18 -7.38 24.73
C GLU A 152 -8.77 -7.02 23.35
N ALA A 153 -8.08 -6.18 22.56
CA ALA A 153 -8.52 -5.72 21.24
C ALA A 153 -8.40 -6.81 20.17
N THR A 154 -9.22 -7.85 20.29
CA THR A 154 -9.24 -9.00 19.38
C THR A 154 -10.43 -8.95 18.43
N TRP A 155 -10.35 -9.69 17.32
CA TRP A 155 -11.49 -9.89 16.42
C TRP A 155 -12.70 -10.42 17.17
N GLU A 156 -12.52 -11.46 17.99
CA GLU A 156 -13.63 -12.11 18.70
C GLU A 156 -14.33 -11.15 19.66
N ALA A 157 -13.57 -10.35 20.40
CA ALA A 157 -14.13 -9.39 21.36
C ALA A 157 -14.76 -8.16 20.70
N SER A 158 -14.28 -7.76 19.51
CA SER A 158 -14.62 -6.45 18.92
C SER A 158 -15.54 -6.54 17.70
N CYS A 159 -15.40 -7.59 16.90
CA CYS A 159 -15.93 -7.66 15.53
C CYS A 159 -16.90 -8.82 15.31
N SER A 160 -16.85 -9.90 16.11
CA SER A 160 -17.67 -11.10 15.84
C SER A 160 -19.18 -10.85 15.90
N GLU A 161 -19.64 -9.95 16.78
CA GLU A 161 -21.06 -9.57 16.84
C GLU A 161 -21.48 -8.68 15.67
N ASN A 162 -20.66 -7.69 15.31
CA ASN A 162 -20.91 -6.80 14.19
C ASN A 162 -19.66 -6.61 13.30
N PRO A 163 -19.40 -7.54 12.36
CA PRO A 163 -18.21 -7.48 11.52
C PRO A 163 -18.16 -6.25 10.61
N GLU A 164 -19.31 -5.62 10.34
CA GLU A 164 -19.42 -4.43 9.51
C GLU A 164 -18.71 -3.22 10.14
N ASP A 165 -18.69 -3.12 11.48
CA ASP A 165 -18.02 -2.00 12.17
C ASP A 165 -16.51 -2.06 11.95
N CYS A 166 -15.90 -3.24 12.09
CA CYS A 166 -14.48 -3.43 11.82
C CYS A 166 -14.13 -3.30 10.32
N ALA A 167 -15.05 -3.68 9.43
CA ALA A 167 -14.90 -3.41 8.00
C ALA A 167 -14.91 -1.89 7.72
N ALA A 168 -15.81 -1.14 8.36
CA ALA A 168 -15.85 0.32 8.25
C ALA A 168 -14.58 0.97 8.80
N VAL A 169 -14.05 0.49 9.94
CA VAL A 169 -12.75 0.94 10.46
C VAL A 169 -11.65 0.68 9.43
N PHE A 170 -11.50 -0.54 8.92
CA PHE A 170 -10.47 -0.86 7.93
C PHE A 170 -10.58 0.01 6.68
N VAL A 171 -11.76 0.09 6.07
CA VAL A 171 -12.02 0.87 4.85
C VAL A 171 -11.73 2.35 5.09
N GLY A 172 -12.06 2.87 6.27
CA GLY A 172 -11.83 4.27 6.63
C GLY A 172 -10.38 4.60 6.89
N ILE A 173 -9.59 3.70 7.49
CA ILE A 173 -8.16 3.92 7.74
C ILE A 173 -7.27 3.55 6.54
N ALA A 174 -7.80 2.83 5.54
CA ALA A 174 -7.05 2.43 4.35
C ALA A 174 -6.34 3.60 3.63
N PRO A 175 -6.99 4.77 3.41
CA PRO A 175 -6.33 5.98 2.93
C PRO A 175 -5.15 6.42 3.79
N MET A 176 -5.30 6.43 5.12
CA MET A 176 -4.26 6.81 6.06
C MET A 176 -3.06 5.84 5.99
N LEU A 177 -3.31 4.53 5.97
CA LEU A 177 -2.28 3.51 5.83
C LEU A 177 -1.52 3.66 4.51
N TYR A 178 -2.25 3.78 3.39
CA TYR A 178 -1.66 4.00 2.07
C TYR A 178 -0.81 5.27 2.03
N ALA A 179 -1.37 6.38 2.50
CA ALA A 179 -0.71 7.68 2.46
C ALA A 179 0.54 7.69 3.34
N GLY A 180 0.40 7.19 4.57
CA GLY A 180 1.46 7.15 5.56
C GLY A 180 2.64 6.30 5.09
N LEU A 181 2.41 5.04 4.68
CA LEU A 181 3.47 4.13 4.22
C LEU A 181 4.22 4.68 3.01
N ARG A 182 3.49 5.25 2.04
CA ARG A 182 4.09 5.80 0.82
C ARG A 182 4.83 7.11 1.09
N SER A 183 4.32 7.97 1.97
CA SER A 183 4.98 9.20 2.40
C SER A 183 6.26 8.90 3.17
N LEU A 184 6.22 7.91 4.07
CA LEU A 184 7.39 7.49 4.82
C LEU A 184 8.48 6.93 3.89
N ARG A 185 8.11 6.12 2.90
CA ARG A 185 9.04 5.64 1.86
C ARG A 185 9.66 6.79 1.06
N LYS A 186 8.87 7.81 0.73
CA LYS A 186 9.35 9.00 0.00
C LYS A 186 10.31 9.82 0.86
N ALA A 187 9.95 10.09 2.11
CA ALA A 187 10.74 10.87 3.05
C ALA A 187 12.10 10.20 3.34
N SER A 188 12.10 8.89 3.56
CA SER A 188 13.32 8.12 3.84
C SER A 188 14.27 8.05 2.63
N ASN A 189 13.74 7.86 1.42
CA ASN A 189 14.54 7.94 0.19
C ASN A 189 15.13 9.34 -0.06
N ASN A 190 14.34 10.39 0.21
CA ASN A 190 14.79 11.77 0.06
C ASN A 190 15.92 12.12 1.03
N GLU A 191 15.88 11.62 2.25
CA GLU A 191 16.95 11.81 3.23
C GLU A 191 18.24 11.09 2.81
N GLN A 192 18.13 9.90 2.22
CA GLN A 192 19.27 9.21 1.62
C GLN A 192 19.92 10.07 0.51
N LEU A 193 19.11 10.71 -0.34
CA LEU A 193 19.61 11.62 -1.39
C LEU A 193 20.16 12.94 -0.84
N LYS A 194 19.64 13.45 0.27
CA LYS A 194 20.19 14.60 1.01
C LYS A 194 21.59 14.28 1.54
N CYS A 195 21.79 13.10 2.12
CA CYS A 195 23.11 12.64 2.57
C CYS A 195 24.12 12.60 1.40
N LEU A 196 23.64 12.30 0.18
CA LEU A 196 24.41 12.35 -1.05
C LEU A 196 24.57 13.77 -1.64
N ARG A 197 24.07 14.81 -0.97
CA ARG A 197 24.06 16.23 -1.41
C ARG A 197 23.34 16.48 -2.74
N LEU A 198 22.46 15.58 -3.15
CA LEU A 198 21.77 15.66 -4.45
C LEU A 198 20.50 16.51 -4.41
N TYR A 199 19.91 16.75 -3.22
CA TYR A 199 18.64 17.46 -3.08
C TYR A 199 18.52 18.26 -1.77
N LYS A 200 17.84 19.41 -1.83
CA LYS A 200 17.21 20.04 -0.65
C LYS A 200 15.75 19.64 -0.63
N THR A 201 15.30 18.97 0.42
CA THR A 201 13.86 18.65 0.61
C THR A 201 13.32 19.45 1.80
N GLY A 202 12.10 19.96 1.66
CA GLY A 202 11.43 20.78 2.68
C GLY A 202 10.92 20.00 3.89
N PHE A 203 11.05 18.67 3.89
CA PHE A 203 10.54 17.80 4.96
C PHE A 203 11.70 17.07 5.66
N SER A 204 11.63 16.97 6.98
CA SER A 204 12.54 16.19 7.82
C SER A 204 11.94 14.80 8.07
N LEU A 205 12.72 13.72 7.91
CA LEU A 205 12.21 12.37 8.20
C LEU A 205 11.75 12.26 9.66
N GLU A 206 12.46 12.89 10.58
CA GLU A 206 12.10 12.95 12.00
C GLU A 206 10.69 13.50 12.22
N LYS A 207 10.38 14.66 11.62
CA LYS A 207 9.03 15.25 11.69
C LYS A 207 7.97 14.39 11.03
N VAL A 208 8.32 13.69 9.96
CA VAL A 208 7.41 12.74 9.31
C VAL A 208 7.14 11.56 10.24
N LEU A 209 8.16 10.97 10.86
CA LEU A 209 8.01 9.86 11.81
C LEU A 209 7.17 10.25 13.02
N ASP A 210 7.39 11.45 13.56
CA ASP A 210 6.61 12.00 14.68
C ASP A 210 5.13 12.15 14.30
N ALA A 211 4.83 12.74 13.13
CA ALA A 211 3.46 12.84 12.60
C ALA A 211 2.82 11.48 12.27
N MET A 212 3.63 10.45 11.96
CA MET A 212 3.18 9.07 11.81
C MET A 212 2.89 8.39 13.17
N GLY A 213 3.22 9.03 14.29
CA GLY A 213 3.00 8.53 15.65
C GLY A 213 4.18 7.77 16.25
N TYR A 214 5.35 7.75 15.58
CA TYR A 214 6.55 7.08 16.10
C TYR A 214 7.41 8.04 16.90
N LYS A 215 7.64 7.73 18.17
CA LYS A 215 8.59 8.47 19.01
C LYS A 215 10.01 7.94 18.81
N GLU A 216 11.01 8.77 19.05
CA GLU A 216 12.41 8.34 18.99
C GLU A 216 12.70 7.15 19.91
N ALA A 217 12.09 7.12 21.10
CA ALA A 217 12.22 6.02 22.07
C ALA A 217 11.66 4.68 21.55
N ASP A 218 10.66 4.71 20.66
CA ASP A 218 10.03 3.50 20.11
C ASP A 218 10.91 2.83 19.06
N LEU A 219 11.87 3.57 18.51
CA LEU A 219 12.63 3.21 17.33
C LEU A 219 14.08 2.81 17.68
N LYS A 220 14.71 2.01 16.82
CA LYS A 220 16.12 1.58 17.02
C LYS A 220 17.08 2.78 16.95
N SER A 221 18.29 2.70 17.49
CA SER A 221 19.22 3.85 17.44
C SER A 221 19.73 4.24 16.04
N ASN A 222 19.40 3.47 14.99
CA ASN A 222 19.90 3.65 13.62
C ASN A 222 18.79 4.00 12.61
N ASN A 223 17.82 4.85 12.99
CA ASN A 223 16.66 5.19 12.14
C ASN A 223 16.94 6.22 11.06
N ASN A 224 18.15 6.26 10.52
CA ASN A 224 18.42 7.12 9.37
C ASN A 224 17.54 6.71 8.18
N GLY A 225 17.33 7.61 7.22
CA GLY A 225 16.49 7.34 6.06
C GLY A 225 16.85 6.07 5.28
N SER A 226 18.12 5.65 5.22
CA SER A 226 18.50 4.39 4.57
C SER A 226 17.91 3.17 5.29
N TYR A 227 17.95 3.17 6.62
CA TYR A 227 17.39 2.09 7.43
C TYR A 227 15.87 1.98 7.27
N ILE A 228 15.16 3.10 7.44
CA ILE A 228 13.69 3.14 7.29
C ILE A 228 13.27 2.75 5.87
N PHE A 229 13.99 3.23 4.85
CA PHE A 229 13.71 2.86 3.46
C PHE A 229 13.90 1.37 3.20
N LYS A 230 14.96 0.77 3.77
CA LYS A 230 15.21 -0.68 3.67
C LYS A 230 14.14 -1.48 4.40
N ALA A 231 13.75 -1.10 5.61
CA ALA A 231 12.68 -1.75 6.36
C ALA A 231 11.36 -1.75 5.58
N LEU A 232 11.02 -0.62 4.95
CA LEU A 232 9.83 -0.49 4.13
C LEU A 232 9.81 -1.39 2.89
N ARG A 233 10.90 -2.08 2.52
CA ARG A 233 10.87 -3.04 1.40
C ARG A 233 9.94 -4.23 1.64
N SER A 234 9.61 -4.53 2.89
CA SER A 234 8.60 -5.54 3.23
C SER A 234 7.19 -5.16 2.76
N VAL A 235 6.92 -3.85 2.60
CA VAL A 235 5.64 -3.33 2.11
C VAL A 235 5.68 -3.19 0.59
N SER A 236 5.18 -4.20 -0.13
CA SER A 236 5.22 -4.20 -1.60
C SER A 236 4.31 -3.11 -2.21
N PHE A 237 4.56 -2.77 -3.49
CA PHE A 237 3.66 -1.87 -4.22
C PHE A 237 2.23 -2.45 -4.33
N ARG A 238 2.10 -3.78 -4.47
CA ARG A 238 0.80 -4.46 -4.50
C ARG A 238 -0.01 -4.20 -3.24
N MET A 239 0.62 -4.30 -2.05
CA MET A 239 -0.03 -4.01 -0.77
C MET A 239 -0.57 -2.57 -0.70
N LEU A 240 0.18 -1.60 -1.24
CA LEU A 240 -0.28 -0.21 -1.32
C LEU A 240 -1.48 -0.05 -2.27
N VAL A 241 -1.49 -0.76 -3.41
CA VAL A 241 -2.63 -0.79 -4.32
C VAL A 241 -3.85 -1.43 -3.66
N THR A 242 -3.68 -2.51 -2.90
CA THR A 242 -4.77 -3.11 -2.11
C THR A 242 -5.39 -2.11 -1.15
N LEU A 243 -4.58 -1.42 -0.34
CA LEU A 243 -5.07 -0.39 0.59
C LEU A 243 -5.84 0.71 -0.14
N TYR A 244 -5.34 1.12 -1.30
CA TYR A 244 -5.98 2.13 -2.13
C TYR A 244 -7.32 1.64 -2.70
N ASP A 245 -7.37 0.44 -3.28
CA ASP A 245 -8.55 -0.15 -3.89
C ASP A 245 -9.67 -0.42 -2.87
N LEU A 246 -9.31 -0.84 -1.65
CA LEU A 246 -10.25 -1.12 -0.57
C LEU A 246 -10.68 0.12 0.21
N SER A 247 -10.07 1.29 -0.05
CA SER A 247 -10.48 2.53 0.62
C SER A 247 -11.89 2.98 0.28
N GLY A 248 -12.44 2.55 -0.87
CA GLY A 248 -13.78 2.95 -1.29
C GLY A 248 -13.90 4.42 -1.73
N PHE A 249 -12.83 5.01 -2.29
CA PHE A 249 -12.86 6.38 -2.83
C PHE A 249 -14.06 6.65 -3.74
N TRP A 250 -14.43 5.65 -4.55
CA TRP A 250 -15.55 5.71 -5.48
C TRP A 250 -16.94 5.86 -4.83
N ALA A 251 -17.07 5.60 -3.53
CA ALA A 251 -18.34 5.60 -2.80
C ALA A 251 -18.41 6.66 -1.70
N PHE A 252 -17.31 6.94 -1.00
CA PHE A 252 -17.43 7.59 0.31
C PHE A 252 -16.83 8.99 0.41
N TYR A 253 -15.92 9.42 -0.47
CA TYR A 253 -15.02 10.54 -0.16
C TYR A 253 -15.35 11.85 -0.90
N GLU A 254 -16.53 11.96 -1.51
CA GLU A 254 -17.06 13.24 -2.03
C GLU A 254 -17.49 14.17 -0.87
N THR A 255 -17.58 15.48 -1.11
CA THR A 255 -18.23 16.44 -0.18
C THR A 255 -19.60 16.86 -0.72
N ASP A 256 -20.59 17.03 0.16
CA ASP A 256 -21.93 17.53 -0.19
C ASP A 256 -21.94 19.02 -0.61
N THR A 257 -20.83 19.73 -0.42
CA THR A 257 -20.75 21.16 -0.73
C THR A 257 -20.33 21.36 -2.19
N PRO A 258 -21.17 21.97 -3.05
CA PRO A 258 -20.73 22.39 -4.37
C PRO A 258 -19.61 23.40 -4.21
N VAL A 259 -18.42 23.06 -4.71
CA VAL A 259 -17.30 24.00 -4.80
C VAL A 259 -17.78 25.17 -5.67
N PRO A 260 -17.83 26.41 -5.16
CA PRO A 260 -18.11 27.57 -6.01
C PRO A 260 -17.05 27.59 -7.08
N GLY A 261 -17.45 27.65 -8.36
CA GLY A 261 -16.55 27.57 -9.52
C GLY A 261 -15.38 28.56 -9.42
N GLY A 262 -14.30 28.12 -8.78
CA GLY A 262 -13.10 28.88 -8.54
C GLY A 262 -12.05 28.43 -9.53
N ALA A 263 -11.58 29.37 -10.35
CA ALA A 263 -10.50 29.15 -11.30
C ALA A 263 -9.33 28.42 -10.63
N LEU A 264 -8.77 27.42 -11.33
CA LEU A 264 -7.55 26.70 -10.97
C LEU A 264 -6.50 27.68 -10.43
N SER A 265 -6.25 27.64 -9.12
CA SER A 265 -5.29 28.54 -8.48
C SER A 265 -3.89 28.29 -9.07
N ALA A 266 -3.06 29.32 -9.17
CA ALA A 266 -1.68 29.19 -9.65
C ALA A 266 -0.86 28.12 -8.91
N GLU A 267 -1.26 27.78 -7.69
CA GLU A 267 -0.69 26.71 -6.87
C GLU A 267 -1.00 25.31 -7.43
N SER A 268 -2.19 25.09 -8.00
CA SER A 268 -2.55 23.83 -8.68
C SER A 268 -1.69 23.61 -9.93
N THR A 269 -1.38 24.68 -10.68
CA THR A 269 -0.49 24.65 -11.85
C THR A 269 0.96 24.37 -11.46
N LEU A 270 1.44 24.90 -10.33
CA LEU A 270 2.77 24.58 -9.79
C LEU A 270 2.86 23.13 -9.30
N ARG A 271 1.80 22.61 -8.65
CA ARG A 271 1.71 21.21 -8.24
C ARG A 271 1.64 20.25 -9.43
N ALA A 272 0.96 20.62 -10.52
CA ALA A 272 0.95 19.86 -11.78
C ALA A 272 2.35 19.79 -12.43
N LYS A 273 3.11 20.89 -12.41
CA LYS A 273 4.52 20.90 -12.86
C LYS A 273 5.44 20.07 -11.95
N ALA A 274 5.20 20.06 -10.64
CA ALA A 274 5.90 19.16 -9.74
C ALA A 274 5.59 17.68 -10.05
N ARG A 275 4.33 17.35 -10.40
CA ARG A 275 3.94 16.00 -10.86
C ARG A 275 4.70 15.57 -12.13
N GLU A 276 4.89 16.47 -13.11
CA GLU A 276 5.71 16.19 -14.31
C GLU A 276 7.19 15.93 -13.97
N PHE A 277 7.77 16.69 -13.03
CA PHE A 277 9.16 16.54 -12.63
C PHE A 277 9.42 15.21 -11.88
N TYR A 278 8.47 14.76 -11.03
CA TYR A 278 8.65 13.56 -10.21
C TYR A 278 8.30 12.24 -10.91
N MET A 279 7.50 12.27 -11.97
CA MET A 279 7.18 11.09 -12.78
C MET A 279 8.23 10.79 -13.85
N GLY A 280 9.22 11.68 -14.01
CA GLY A 280 10.30 11.53 -14.98
C GLY A 280 9.78 11.53 -16.41
N GLU A 281 10.17 12.55 -17.19
CA GLU A 281 10.33 12.31 -18.63
C GLU A 281 11.09 10.98 -18.79
N LYS A 282 10.51 10.00 -19.48
CA LYS A 282 11.21 8.84 -20.01
C LYS A 282 12.26 9.32 -21.04
N LYS A 283 13.30 10.00 -20.59
CA LYS A 283 14.57 10.05 -21.33
C LYS A 283 15.29 8.75 -20.99
N LYS A 284 15.25 7.83 -21.95
CA LYS A 284 16.05 6.60 -21.95
C LYS A 284 17.53 6.98 -21.80
N TYR A 285 18.05 6.92 -20.58
CA TYR A 285 19.45 6.63 -20.37
C TYR A 285 19.53 5.17 -19.95
N GLY A 286 19.81 4.31 -20.93
CA GLY A 286 20.10 2.90 -20.65
C GLY A 286 21.43 2.82 -19.91
N ILE A 287 21.39 2.33 -18.68
CA ILE A 287 22.56 1.76 -18.02
C ILE A 287 22.60 0.29 -18.44
N PRO A 288 23.64 -0.18 -19.16
CA PRO A 288 23.75 -1.59 -19.52
C PRO A 288 23.94 -2.44 -18.26
N GLY A 289 23.07 -3.45 -18.07
CA GLY A 289 23.34 -4.55 -17.13
C GLY A 289 22.55 -4.58 -15.81
N VAL A 290 21.49 -3.79 -15.65
CA VAL A 290 20.56 -3.94 -14.50
C VAL A 290 19.12 -4.02 -15.01
N ASP A 291 18.62 -5.24 -15.20
CA ASP A 291 17.20 -5.49 -15.38
C ASP A 291 16.51 -5.36 -14.01
N VAL A 292 15.82 -4.24 -13.79
CA VAL A 292 14.77 -4.17 -12.77
C VAL A 292 13.48 -4.54 -13.48
N ASP A 293 13.01 -5.76 -13.22
CA ASP A 293 11.74 -6.28 -13.72
C ASP A 293 10.56 -5.45 -13.16
N MET A 294 10.06 -4.53 -13.99
CA MET A 294 8.82 -3.78 -13.76
C MET A 294 7.59 -4.52 -14.32
N GLY A 295 7.71 -5.83 -14.61
CA GLY A 295 6.71 -6.65 -15.29
C GLY A 295 5.46 -7.02 -14.50
N LEU A 296 5.41 -6.74 -13.20
CA LEU A 296 4.29 -7.13 -12.33
C LEU A 296 3.03 -6.24 -12.47
N VAL A 297 3.12 -5.07 -13.12
CA VAL A 297 1.95 -4.22 -13.41
C VAL A 297 1.07 -4.82 -14.52
N ASN A 298 1.60 -5.71 -15.37
CA ASN A 298 0.86 -6.30 -16.49
C ASN A 298 0.27 -7.70 -16.19
N ALA A 299 0.62 -8.32 -15.07
CA ALA A 299 0.13 -9.66 -14.71
C ALA A 299 -1.32 -9.67 -14.19
N TRP A 300 -1.85 -8.51 -13.79
CA TRP A 300 -3.24 -8.38 -13.33
C TRP A 300 -4.25 -8.18 -14.47
N ASN A 301 -3.80 -7.86 -15.69
CA ASN A 301 -4.67 -7.57 -16.84
C ASN A 301 -4.82 -8.69 -17.88
N THR A 302 -4.29 -9.90 -17.65
CA THR A 302 -4.27 -10.97 -18.68
C THR A 302 -4.75 -12.35 -18.20
N LYS A 303 -5.74 -12.43 -17.31
CA LYS A 303 -6.39 -13.73 -16.97
C LYS A 303 -7.63 -14.10 -17.78
N THR A 304 -7.96 -13.33 -18.82
CA THR A 304 -8.96 -13.74 -19.82
C THR A 304 -8.34 -13.61 -21.19
N TYR A 305 -7.71 -14.69 -21.67
CA TYR A 305 -7.56 -15.13 -23.07
C TYR A 305 -6.36 -16.07 -23.14
N HIS A 306 -6.59 -17.38 -23.25
CA HIS A 306 -5.84 -18.31 -24.13
C HIS A 306 -6.44 -19.72 -24.03
N ASN A 307 -7.57 -19.90 -24.71
CA ASN A 307 -8.01 -21.22 -25.15
C ASN A 307 -7.34 -21.51 -26.51
N LYS A 308 -6.02 -21.77 -26.51
CA LYS A 308 -5.31 -22.36 -27.66
C LYS A 308 -4.23 -23.31 -27.15
N ARG A 309 -4.41 -24.60 -27.42
CA ARG A 309 -3.41 -25.66 -27.23
C ARG A 309 -2.11 -25.29 -27.97
N PRO A 310 -0.92 -25.46 -27.35
CA PRO A 310 0.33 -25.41 -28.08
C PRO A 310 0.37 -26.56 -29.10
N LYS A 311 0.62 -26.22 -30.37
CA LYS A 311 0.99 -27.21 -31.38
C LYS A 311 2.42 -27.68 -31.08
N ILE A 312 2.57 -28.97 -30.84
CA ILE A 312 3.86 -29.64 -30.76
C ILE A 312 4.42 -29.69 -32.20
N SER A 313 5.53 -29.00 -32.45
CA SER A 313 6.34 -29.24 -33.65
C SER A 313 7.50 -30.16 -33.27
N THR A 314 7.43 -31.40 -33.74
CA THR A 314 8.57 -32.30 -33.84
C THR A 314 9.58 -31.74 -34.85
N ALA A 315 10.82 -31.56 -34.42
CA ALA A 315 11.96 -31.45 -35.33
C ALA A 315 13.13 -32.24 -34.74
N SER A 316 13.31 -33.45 -35.26
CA SER A 316 14.59 -34.15 -35.27
C SER A 316 15.57 -33.36 -36.13
N ALA A 317 16.78 -33.13 -35.62
CA ALA A 317 18.06 -33.29 -36.34
C ALA A 317 19.20 -32.54 -35.61
N THR A 318 20.12 -33.34 -35.05
CA THR A 318 21.58 -33.22 -35.14
C THR A 318 22.22 -31.84 -35.20
N GLY A 319 23.10 -31.55 -34.23
CA GLY A 319 24.11 -30.50 -34.34
C GLY A 319 24.97 -30.42 -33.09
N ASN A 320 26.11 -31.11 -33.10
CA ASN A 320 27.15 -31.05 -32.09
C ASN A 320 27.56 -29.61 -31.76
N PHE A 321 27.58 -29.25 -30.48
CA PHE A 321 28.43 -28.17 -29.96
C PHE A 321 29.56 -28.80 -29.16
N GLN A 322 30.78 -28.66 -29.69
CA GLN A 322 32.02 -28.92 -28.97
C GLN A 322 32.27 -27.76 -28.00
N SER A 323 32.48 -28.08 -26.72
CA SER A 323 33.11 -27.17 -25.75
C SER A 323 34.62 -27.47 -25.71
N PRO A 324 35.50 -26.51 -26.00
CA PRO A 324 36.92 -26.65 -25.74
C PRO A 324 37.21 -26.14 -24.33
N GLY A 325 37.61 -27.03 -23.42
CA GLY A 325 38.22 -26.64 -22.15
C GLY A 325 37.81 -27.51 -20.96
N ALA A 326 38.77 -28.33 -20.53
CA ALA A 326 38.88 -29.06 -19.27
C ALA A 326 38.38 -30.53 -19.25
N PRO A 327 39.15 -31.43 -18.61
CA PRO A 327 39.22 -32.85 -18.95
C PRO A 327 38.19 -33.73 -18.24
N THR A 328 37.84 -34.81 -18.94
CA THR A 328 37.02 -35.94 -18.50
C THR A 328 37.84 -36.91 -17.65
N VAL A 329 37.38 -37.11 -16.40
CA VAL A 329 37.28 -38.36 -15.61
C VAL A 329 38.54 -39.19 -15.33
N ALA A 330 38.80 -39.39 -14.04
CA ALA A 330 39.18 -40.70 -13.52
C ALA A 330 38.14 -41.13 -12.47
N ASN A 331 37.36 -42.13 -12.82
CA ASN A 331 36.56 -42.93 -11.92
C ASN A 331 37.45 -44.10 -11.49
N LEU A 332 37.64 -44.33 -10.19
CA LEU A 332 38.27 -45.53 -9.66
C LEU A 332 37.67 -45.81 -8.28
N ASP A 333 36.61 -46.62 -8.30
CA ASP A 333 36.31 -47.55 -7.24
C ASP A 333 37.56 -48.40 -6.95
N ALA A 334 38.08 -48.32 -5.72
CA ALA A 334 38.99 -49.31 -5.17
C ALA A 334 38.82 -49.41 -3.65
N ALA A 335 38.23 -50.53 -3.26
CA ALA A 335 38.22 -51.26 -1.99
C ALA A 335 38.95 -50.70 -0.73
N SER A 336 38.24 -50.86 0.40
CA SER A 336 38.68 -51.19 1.78
C SER A 336 40.01 -51.99 1.92
N PRO A 337 40.67 -52.06 3.10
CA PRO A 337 40.07 -52.14 4.45
C PRO A 337 40.78 -51.39 5.61
N PHE A 338 40.03 -51.08 6.67
CA PHE A 338 40.22 -51.53 8.07
C PHE A 338 39.06 -51.05 8.95
#